data_AF-A0A6N9HHR1-F1
#
_entry.id   AF-A0A6N9HHR1-F1
#
_cell.length_a   1.000
_cell.length_b   1.000
_cell.length_c   1.000
_cell.angle_alpha   90.00
_cell.angle_beta   90.00
_cell.angle_gamma   90.00
#
_symmetry.space_group_name_H-M   'P 1'
#
loop_
_entity.id
_entity.type
_entity.pdbx_description
1 polymer ?
#
loop_
_entity_poly.entity_id
_entity_poly.type
_entity_poly.pdbx_seq_one_letter_code
_entity_poly.pdbx_strand_id
1 'polypeptide(L)'
;MFEFLFKQQASQASVAGQSSAGGSQAPLGTPAERRAAQAELARNMAGDEAAAVELILNSEFADVRLAAAEHVVSQEALEKVQHAVRNSDRRVAKLMQGRLDAIRHTQAEQKQAATCIAMAQRLLADEKLTPNQVADLDRQWKVIDAAPGAAAEFAHVRNALGERLEAQVALQRAMIDALAVLRQQPDAATFERLAAEHAAHLAAPERASLPRHLLNDFDAALAAGRAAQQASAARAQPAPAAATPAG
;
A
#
# COMPACT_ATOMS: atom_id res chain seq x y z
N MET A 1 54.02 19.23 -14.01
CA MET A 1 55.45 19.36 -13.67
C MET A 1 55.77 20.84 -13.55
N PHE A 2 56.06 21.29 -12.31
CA PHE A 2 57.03 22.31 -11.85
C PHE A 2 57.80 23.10 -12.95
N GLU A 3 58.13 24.39 -12.91
CA GLU A 3 58.17 25.55 -11.97
C GLU A 3 58.19 26.85 -12.85
N PHE A 4 57.86 28.06 -12.39
CA PHE A 4 58.72 29.06 -11.70
C PHE A 4 57.80 30.28 -11.41
N LEU A 5 57.50 30.73 -10.18
CA LEU A 5 58.30 31.44 -9.15
C LEU A 5 58.89 32.81 -9.56
N PHE A 6 58.30 33.85 -8.94
CA PHE A 6 58.81 35.19 -8.58
C PHE A 6 59.28 36.18 -9.66
N LYS A 7 58.67 37.39 -9.69
CA LYS A 7 59.27 38.60 -9.09
C LYS A 7 58.32 39.80 -8.99
N GLN A 8 58.56 40.59 -7.95
CA GLN A 8 57.84 41.72 -7.37
C GLN A 8 57.92 43.06 -8.13
N GLN A 9 56.97 43.94 -7.75
CA GLN A 9 57.07 45.39 -7.48
C GLN A 9 57.00 46.42 -8.62
N ALA A 10 55.92 47.21 -8.58
CA ALA A 10 55.86 48.68 -8.65
C ALA A 10 54.36 49.06 -8.66
N SER A 11 53.80 50.11 -8.06
CA SER A 11 54.23 51.16 -7.14
C SER A 11 52.95 51.84 -6.63
N GLN A 12 53.07 52.53 -5.50
CA GLN A 12 52.07 53.41 -4.88
C GLN A 12 51.26 54.28 -5.86
N ALA A 13 49.96 54.42 -5.56
CA ALA A 13 49.26 55.69 -5.69
C ALA A 13 48.34 55.86 -4.48
N SER A 14 48.83 56.58 -3.48
CA SER A 14 48.02 57.15 -2.40
C SER A 14 47.38 58.44 -2.94
N VAL A 15 46.06 58.49 -2.97
CA VAL A 15 45.32 59.75 -2.98
C VAL A 15 44.23 59.64 -1.93
N ALA A 16 44.43 60.41 -0.87
CA ALA A 16 43.45 60.70 0.16
C ALA A 16 42.20 61.36 -0.46
N GLY A 17 41.02 60.92 -0.03
CA GLY A 17 39.75 61.45 -0.52
C GLY A 17 38.56 60.99 0.30
N GLN A 18 38.40 61.64 1.46
CA GLN A 18 37.13 61.96 2.11
C GLN A 18 36.19 60.83 2.54
N SER A 19 36.20 60.66 3.86
CA SER A 19 35.10 60.27 4.72
C SER A 19 33.79 60.98 4.33
N SER A 20 32.74 60.19 4.09
CA SER A 20 31.35 60.61 4.32
C SER A 20 30.66 59.50 5.10
N ALA A 21 30.50 59.75 6.38
CA ALA A 21 29.61 59.01 7.26
C ALA A 21 28.16 59.29 6.87
N GLY A 22 27.28 58.29 6.98
CA GLY A 22 25.86 58.53 6.81
C GLY A 22 24.99 57.28 6.61
N GLY A 23 25.36 56.13 7.17
CA GLY A 23 24.47 54.98 7.28
C GLY A 23 24.45 54.54 8.73
N SER A 24 23.39 54.92 9.46
CA SER A 24 23.14 54.49 10.83
C SER A 24 23.01 52.98 10.92
N GLN A 25 24.13 52.28 11.08
CA GLN A 25 24.12 50.96 11.70
C GLN A 25 23.91 51.18 13.19
N ALA A 26 22.72 50.84 13.68
CA ALA A 26 22.49 50.63 15.10
C ALA A 26 23.63 49.76 15.65
N PRO A 27 24.15 50.03 16.85
CA PRO A 27 25.28 49.29 17.39
C PRO A 27 24.88 47.83 17.48
N LEU A 28 25.44 47.00 16.61
CA LEU A 28 25.46 45.56 16.79
C LEU A 28 26.16 45.34 18.11
N GLY A 29 25.38 45.03 19.15
CA GLY A 29 25.85 44.80 20.51
C GLY A 29 27.03 43.83 20.57
N THR A 30 27.62 43.70 21.75
CA THR A 30 28.74 42.77 21.96
C THR A 30 28.37 41.37 21.46
N PRO A 31 29.35 40.53 21.03
CA PRO A 31 29.05 39.17 20.56
C PRO A 31 28.20 38.35 21.54
N ALA A 32 28.30 38.64 22.85
CA ALA A 32 27.46 38.05 23.88
C ALA A 32 25.98 38.49 23.80
N GLU A 33 25.71 39.78 23.57
CA GLU A 33 24.35 40.31 23.39
C GLU A 33 23.70 39.77 22.11
N ARG A 34 24.48 39.65 21.02
CA ARG A 34 23.98 39.04 19.76
C ARG A 34 23.65 37.57 19.94
N ARG A 35 24.51 36.80 20.64
CA ARG A 35 24.23 35.40 20.98
C ARG A 35 22.94 35.27 21.81
N ALA A 36 22.78 36.11 22.83
CA ALA A 36 21.59 36.09 23.69
C ALA A 36 20.31 36.41 22.92
N ALA A 37 20.33 37.44 22.07
CA ALA A 37 19.19 37.81 21.23
C ALA A 37 18.81 36.71 20.23
N GLN A 38 19.80 36.09 19.57
CA GLN A 38 19.54 34.98 18.65
C GLN A 38 19.07 33.71 19.37
N ALA A 39 19.55 33.43 20.58
CA ALA A 39 19.10 32.30 21.38
C ALA A 39 17.65 32.48 21.86
N GLU A 40 17.25 33.70 22.24
CA GLU A 40 15.85 34.02 22.52
C GLU A 40 14.96 33.86 21.29
N LEU A 41 15.43 34.31 20.12
CA LEU A 41 14.71 34.11 18.86
C LEU A 41 14.52 32.63 18.56
N ALA A 42 15.59 31.83 18.69
CA ALA A 42 15.56 30.37 18.49
C ALA A 42 14.58 29.65 19.43
N ARG A 43 14.41 30.11 20.68
CA ARG A 43 13.45 29.50 21.63
C ARG A 43 12.00 29.85 21.33
N ASN A 44 11.76 31.03 20.76
CA ASN A 44 10.42 31.58 20.56
C ASN A 44 9.88 31.40 19.13
N MET A 45 10.47 30.50 18.33
CA MET A 45 10.13 30.34 16.91
C MET A 45 8.74 29.75 16.66
N ALA A 46 8.03 29.26 17.68
CA ALA A 46 6.65 28.79 17.62
C ALA A 46 6.30 27.81 16.48
N GLY A 47 7.29 27.08 15.95
CA GLY A 47 7.12 26.15 14.82
C GLY A 47 7.30 26.78 13.43
N ASP A 48 7.78 28.02 13.33
CA ASP A 48 8.22 28.62 12.06
C ASP A 48 9.53 27.97 11.59
N GLU A 49 9.36 26.89 10.83
CA GLU A 49 10.46 26.09 10.30
C GLU A 49 11.32 26.88 9.28
N ALA A 50 10.71 27.76 8.49
CA ALA A 50 11.44 28.53 7.50
C ALA A 50 12.41 29.50 8.18
N ALA A 51 11.93 30.22 9.19
CA ALA A 51 12.78 31.07 10.02
C ALA A 51 13.87 30.26 10.73
N ALA A 52 13.57 29.03 11.16
CA ALA A 52 14.53 28.18 11.87
C ALA A 52 15.69 27.77 10.95
N VAL A 53 15.38 27.36 9.72
CA VAL A 53 16.38 27.07 8.70
C VAL A 53 17.25 28.30 8.41
N GLU A 54 16.65 29.47 8.22
CA GLU A 54 17.40 30.71 7.98
C GLU A 54 18.33 31.08 9.14
N LEU A 55 17.84 30.95 10.38
CA LEU A 55 18.64 31.22 11.57
C LEU A 55 19.83 30.26 11.68
N ILE A 56 19.64 28.98 11.35
CA ILE A 56 20.72 27.97 11.37
C ILE A 56 21.80 28.31 10.34
N LEU A 57 21.41 28.72 9.15
CA LEU A 57 22.34 29.03 8.05
C LEU A 57 23.13 30.31 8.29
N ASN A 58 22.53 31.30 8.95
CA ASN A 58 23.14 32.62 9.17
C ASN A 58 23.81 32.76 10.55
N SER A 59 23.55 31.88 11.51
CA SER A 59 24.10 32.01 12.86
C SER A 59 25.54 31.51 12.96
N GLU A 60 26.40 32.33 13.54
CA GLU A 60 27.79 31.98 13.89
C GLU A 60 27.88 31.08 15.14
N PHE A 61 26.83 31.06 15.98
CA PHE A 61 26.87 30.41 17.29
C PHE A 61 26.31 28.98 17.25
N ALA A 62 27.13 28.00 17.61
CA ALA A 62 26.75 26.58 17.60
C ALA A 62 25.53 26.25 18.47
N ASP A 63 25.38 26.91 19.63
CA ASP A 63 24.27 26.63 20.53
C ASP A 63 22.95 27.24 20.03
N VAL A 64 23.01 28.36 19.31
CA VAL A 64 21.84 28.94 18.62
C VAL A 64 21.40 28.05 17.47
N ARG A 65 22.35 27.56 16.66
CA ARG A 65 22.03 26.60 15.58
C ARG A 65 21.40 25.33 16.13
N LEU A 66 21.88 24.83 17.27
CA LEU A 66 21.29 23.65 17.91
C LEU A 66 19.87 23.91 18.41
N ALA A 67 19.62 25.03 19.09
CA ALA A 67 18.28 25.40 19.56
C ALA A 67 17.29 25.57 18.38
N ALA A 68 17.71 26.25 17.32
CA ALA A 68 16.89 26.44 16.12
C ALA A 68 16.61 25.11 15.40
N ALA A 69 17.58 24.19 15.38
CA ALA A 69 17.43 22.88 14.76
C ALA A 69 16.34 22.01 15.40
N GLU A 70 15.93 22.29 16.65
CA GLU A 70 14.83 21.57 17.28
C GLU A 70 13.51 21.76 16.53
N HIS A 71 13.32 22.91 15.89
CA HIS A 71 12.11 23.29 15.14
C HIS A 71 12.05 22.76 13.70
N VAL A 72 13.11 22.13 13.19
CA VAL A 72 13.16 21.60 11.81
C VAL A 72 12.66 20.15 11.79
N VAL A 73 11.57 19.90 11.08
CA VAL A 73 10.85 18.62 11.09
C VAL A 73 10.61 18.07 9.68
N SER A 74 10.39 18.92 8.68
CA SER A 74 10.13 18.48 7.31
C SER A 74 11.37 17.89 6.65
N GLN A 75 11.18 16.85 5.85
CA GLN A 75 12.28 16.14 5.21
C GLN A 75 13.16 17.07 4.37
N GLU A 76 12.54 17.97 3.58
CA GLU A 76 13.27 18.92 2.73
C GLU A 76 14.14 19.88 3.55
N ALA A 77 13.59 20.44 4.64
CA ALA A 77 14.31 21.34 5.51
C ALA A 77 15.45 20.62 6.26
N LEU A 78 15.21 19.40 6.73
CA LEU A 78 16.23 18.55 7.36
C LEU A 78 17.40 18.26 6.39
N GLU A 79 17.12 17.90 5.13
CA GLU A 79 18.14 17.65 4.11
C GLU A 79 18.96 18.91 3.80
N LYS A 80 18.29 20.05 3.64
CA LYS A 80 18.91 21.36 3.39
C LYS A 80 19.84 21.77 4.53
N VAL A 81 19.37 21.69 5.77
CA VAL A 81 20.16 22.04 6.96
C VAL A 81 21.32 21.07 7.13
N GLN A 82 21.08 19.76 7.01
CA GLN A 82 22.12 18.75 7.15
C GLN A 82 23.28 18.99 6.17
N HIS A 83 22.98 19.24 4.90
CA HIS A 83 23.99 19.50 3.88
C HIS A 83 24.80 20.76 4.20
N ALA A 84 24.12 21.85 4.59
CA ALA A 84 24.77 23.13 4.87
C ALA A 84 25.66 23.11 6.12
N VAL A 85 25.28 22.37 7.16
CA VAL A 85 26.00 22.36 8.44
C VAL A 85 26.95 21.18 8.62
N ARG A 86 27.06 20.28 7.63
CA ARG A 86 27.84 19.02 7.73
C ARG A 86 29.29 19.23 8.21
N ASN A 87 29.93 20.31 7.78
CA ASN A 87 31.33 20.61 8.10
C ASN A 87 31.49 21.71 9.18
N SER A 88 30.45 22.51 9.43
CA SER A 88 30.50 23.64 10.37
C SER A 88 29.92 23.29 11.74
N ASP A 89 28.94 22.39 11.83
CA ASP A 89 28.33 21.96 13.08
C ASP A 89 27.93 20.48 13.07
N ARG A 90 28.84 19.63 13.56
CA ARG A 90 28.66 18.18 13.56
C ARG A 90 27.52 17.72 14.48
N ARG A 91 27.16 18.49 15.51
CA ARG A 91 26.05 18.12 16.43
C ARG A 91 24.72 18.25 15.72
N VAL A 92 24.50 19.41 15.09
CA VAL A 92 23.29 19.66 14.29
C VAL A 92 23.19 18.69 13.12
N ALA A 93 24.29 18.45 12.39
CA ALA A 93 24.29 17.50 11.27
C ALA A 93 23.88 16.07 11.70
N LYS A 94 24.34 15.60 12.87
CA LYS A 94 23.94 14.31 13.42
C LYS A 94 22.46 14.27 13.82
N LEU A 95 21.95 15.36 14.43
CA LEU A 95 20.53 15.47 14.78
C LEU A 95 19.64 15.38 13.54
N MET A 96 19.96 16.15 12.49
CA MET A 96 19.20 16.12 11.23
C MET A 96 19.25 14.75 10.57
N GLN A 97 20.43 14.12 10.52
CA GLN A 97 20.57 12.76 9.98
C GLN A 97 19.72 11.75 10.76
N GLY A 98 19.74 11.79 12.11
CA GLY A 98 18.93 10.89 12.92
C GLY A 98 17.42 11.05 12.68
N ARG A 99 16.95 12.29 12.50
CA ARG A 99 15.54 12.57 12.13
C ARG A 99 15.21 12.06 10.73
N LEU A 100 16.11 12.28 9.75
CA LEU A 100 15.94 11.75 8.39
C LEU A 100 15.88 10.22 8.36
N ASP A 101 16.72 9.56 9.16
CA ASP A 101 16.70 8.09 9.25
C ASP A 101 15.41 7.58 9.89
N ALA A 102 14.89 8.26 10.91
CA ALA A 102 13.57 7.95 11.47
C ALA A 102 12.45 8.12 10.44
N ILE A 103 12.45 9.22 9.68
CA ILE A 103 11.47 9.45 8.60
C ILE A 103 11.56 8.34 7.55
N ARG A 104 12.77 7.98 7.10
CA ARG A 104 12.97 6.90 6.12
C ARG A 104 12.47 5.56 6.63
N HIS A 105 12.69 5.26 7.92
CA HIS A 105 12.18 4.04 8.54
C HIS A 105 10.66 3.98 8.47
N THR A 106 9.98 5.02 8.95
CA THR A 106 8.52 5.10 8.93
C THR A 106 7.95 5.05 7.50
N GLN A 107 8.60 5.73 6.55
CA GLN A 107 8.20 5.66 5.13
C GLN A 107 8.39 4.25 4.54
N ALA A 108 9.45 3.55 4.92
CA ALA A 108 9.70 2.18 4.46
C ALA A 108 8.63 1.21 5.00
N GLU A 109 8.26 1.32 6.27
CA GLU A 109 7.18 0.54 6.89
C GLU A 109 5.83 0.80 6.21
N GLN A 110 5.48 2.07 6.01
CA GLN A 110 4.25 2.46 5.30
C GLN A 110 4.22 1.89 3.87
N LYS A 111 5.34 1.96 3.15
CA LYS A 111 5.45 1.41 1.80
C LYS A 111 5.31 -0.11 1.78
N GLN A 112 5.89 -0.80 2.75
CA GLN A 112 5.79 -2.24 2.87
C GLN A 112 4.34 -2.67 3.14
N ALA A 113 3.66 -1.98 4.08
CA ALA A 113 2.24 -2.19 4.35
C ALA A 113 1.38 -1.94 3.10
N ALA A 114 1.59 -0.81 2.40
CA ALA A 114 0.85 -0.47 1.18
C ALA A 114 1.07 -1.51 0.06
N THR A 115 2.29 -2.01 -0.10
CA THR A 115 2.60 -3.07 -1.09
C THR A 115 1.85 -4.37 -0.76
N CYS A 116 1.80 -4.75 0.51
CA CYS A 116 1.08 -5.94 0.96
C CYS A 116 -0.44 -5.80 0.73
N ILE A 117 -1.01 -4.63 1.05
CA ILE A 117 -2.43 -4.33 0.78
C ILE A 117 -2.74 -4.38 -0.72
N ALA A 118 -1.89 -3.79 -1.56
CA ALA A 118 -2.06 -3.86 -3.01
C ALA A 118 -2.01 -5.30 -3.54
N MET A 119 -1.15 -6.15 -2.96
CA MET A 119 -1.13 -7.58 -3.29
C MET A 119 -2.43 -8.28 -2.85
N ALA A 120 -2.94 -7.98 -1.66
CA ALA A 120 -4.22 -8.51 -1.17
C ALA A 120 -5.39 -8.12 -2.09
N GLN A 121 -5.45 -6.86 -2.52
CA GLN A 121 -6.46 -6.37 -3.45
C GLN A 121 -6.36 -7.05 -4.82
N ARG A 122 -5.14 -7.30 -5.30
CA ARG A 122 -4.92 -8.05 -6.55
C ARG A 122 -5.40 -9.49 -6.42
N LEU A 123 -5.14 -10.16 -5.30
CA LEU A 123 -5.66 -11.51 -5.03
C LEU A 123 -7.19 -11.51 -4.96
N LEU A 124 -7.79 -10.46 -4.41
CA LEU A 124 -9.24 -10.32 -4.33
C LEU A 124 -9.89 -10.17 -5.71
N ALA A 125 -9.18 -9.58 -6.68
CA ALA A 125 -9.61 -9.51 -8.07
C ALA A 125 -9.27 -10.76 -8.89
N ASP A 126 -8.43 -11.67 -8.36
CA ASP A 126 -8.03 -12.89 -9.07
C ASP A 126 -9.18 -13.92 -9.07
N GLU A 127 -9.48 -14.46 -10.23
CA GLU A 127 -10.48 -15.51 -10.43
C GLU A 127 -10.07 -16.81 -9.74
N LYS A 128 -8.75 -17.09 -9.66
CA LYS A 128 -8.18 -18.33 -9.12
C LYS A 128 -7.53 -18.10 -7.76
N LEU A 129 -8.31 -17.59 -6.82
CA LEU A 129 -7.88 -17.47 -5.43
C LEU A 129 -7.64 -18.85 -4.82
N THR A 130 -6.49 -19.03 -4.16
CA THR A 130 -6.14 -20.26 -3.45
C THR A 130 -5.84 -19.99 -1.96
N PRO A 131 -6.12 -20.96 -1.06
CA PRO A 131 -5.82 -20.79 0.37
C PRO A 131 -4.35 -20.53 0.68
N ASN A 132 -3.43 -21.09 -0.12
CA ASN A 132 -1.99 -20.90 0.07
C ASN A 132 -1.56 -19.45 -0.17
N GLN A 133 -2.13 -18.76 -1.17
CA GLN A 133 -1.84 -17.35 -1.43
C GLN A 133 -2.24 -16.46 -0.25
N VAL A 134 -3.39 -16.74 0.37
CA VAL A 134 -3.85 -16.01 1.56
C VAL A 134 -2.94 -16.30 2.77
N ALA A 135 -2.53 -17.55 2.97
CA ALA A 135 -1.60 -17.90 4.04
C ALA A 135 -0.22 -17.23 3.88
N ASP A 136 0.29 -17.12 2.65
CA ASP A 136 1.54 -16.44 2.36
C ASP A 136 1.42 -14.92 2.52
N LEU A 137 0.27 -14.33 2.16
CA LEU A 137 -0.06 -12.93 2.45
C LEU A 137 -0.06 -12.66 3.97
N ASP A 138 -0.71 -13.51 4.76
CA ASP A 138 -0.77 -13.38 6.23
C ASP A 138 0.64 -13.46 6.86
N ARG A 139 1.50 -14.34 6.35
CA ARG A 139 2.90 -14.44 6.79
C ARG A 139 3.69 -13.17 6.48
N GLN A 140 3.49 -12.59 5.29
CA GLN A 140 4.13 -11.33 4.89
C GLN A 140 3.63 -10.17 5.75
N TRP A 141 2.34 -10.11 6.05
CA TRP A 141 1.77 -9.07 6.90
C TRP A 141 2.27 -9.13 8.34
N LYS A 142 2.46 -10.35 8.89
CA LYS A 142 2.85 -10.57 10.30
C LYS A 142 4.16 -9.89 10.71
N VAL A 143 5.06 -9.63 9.77
CA VAL A 143 6.36 -9.00 10.05
C VAL A 143 6.37 -7.48 9.85
N ILE A 144 5.24 -6.88 9.45
CA ILE A 144 5.11 -5.46 9.20
C ILE A 144 4.55 -4.78 10.45
N ASP A 145 5.26 -3.78 10.98
CA ASP A 145 4.72 -2.89 12.01
C ASP A 145 3.87 -1.81 11.33
N ALA A 146 2.62 -2.17 11.03
CA ALA A 146 1.72 -1.32 10.26
C ALA A 146 1.00 -0.31 11.17
N ALA A 147 0.91 0.94 10.71
CA ALA A 147 0.09 1.94 11.34
C ALA A 147 -1.40 1.50 11.42
N PRO A 148 -2.18 1.94 12.43
CA PRO A 148 -3.54 1.46 12.65
C PRO A 148 -4.47 1.57 11.44
N GLY A 149 -4.32 2.63 10.62
CA GLY A 149 -5.09 2.80 9.39
C GLY A 149 -4.81 1.70 8.35
N ALA A 150 -3.54 1.38 8.12
CA ALA A 150 -3.15 0.31 7.20
C ALA A 150 -3.56 -1.07 7.72
N ALA A 151 -3.50 -1.29 9.05
CA ALA A 151 -3.99 -2.52 9.67
C ALA A 151 -5.50 -2.72 9.48
N ALA A 152 -6.29 -1.66 9.61
CA ALA A 152 -7.73 -1.73 9.36
C ALA A 152 -8.04 -2.03 7.88
N GLU A 153 -7.33 -1.40 6.95
CA GLU A 153 -7.50 -1.64 5.52
C GLU A 153 -7.13 -3.08 5.14
N PHE A 154 -5.99 -3.58 5.63
CA PHE A 154 -5.59 -4.97 5.41
C PHE A 154 -6.60 -5.95 5.98
N ALA A 155 -7.08 -5.74 7.21
CA ALA A 155 -8.08 -6.60 7.83
C ALA A 155 -9.39 -6.65 7.02
N HIS A 156 -9.81 -5.51 6.45
CA HIS A 156 -10.98 -5.46 5.58
C HIS A 156 -10.80 -6.32 4.32
N VAL A 157 -9.69 -6.14 3.59
CA VAL A 157 -9.41 -6.93 2.37
C VAL A 157 -9.22 -8.41 2.70
N ARG A 158 -8.57 -8.71 3.82
CA ARG A 158 -8.38 -10.09 4.29
C ARG A 158 -9.72 -10.77 4.58
N ASN A 159 -10.67 -10.09 5.21
CA ASN A 159 -11.99 -10.66 5.48
C ASN A 159 -12.72 -10.98 4.16
N ALA A 160 -12.66 -10.08 3.18
CA ALA A 160 -13.23 -10.33 1.85
C ALA A 160 -12.59 -11.54 1.15
N LEU A 161 -11.26 -11.73 1.28
CA LEU A 161 -10.58 -12.92 0.79
C LEU A 161 -11.07 -14.20 1.49
N GLY A 162 -11.30 -14.14 2.81
CA GLY A 162 -11.88 -15.24 3.59
C GLY A 162 -13.28 -15.61 3.12
N GLU A 163 -14.16 -14.62 2.97
CA GLU A 163 -15.53 -14.81 2.46
C GLU A 163 -15.54 -15.46 1.07
N ARG A 164 -14.63 -15.06 0.17
CA ARG A 164 -14.48 -15.71 -1.13
C ARG A 164 -14.07 -17.18 -1.02
N LEU A 165 -13.05 -17.48 -0.21
CA LEU A 165 -12.62 -18.88 0.00
C LEU A 165 -13.75 -19.74 0.60
N GLU A 166 -14.52 -19.19 1.54
CA GLU A 166 -15.69 -19.87 2.10
C GLU A 166 -16.76 -20.10 1.03
N ALA A 167 -17.04 -19.12 0.17
CA ALA A 167 -17.97 -19.26 -0.95
C ALA A 167 -17.51 -20.34 -1.96
N GLN A 168 -16.20 -20.46 -2.22
CA GLN A 168 -15.66 -21.53 -3.08
C GLN A 168 -15.92 -22.92 -2.49
N VAL A 169 -15.62 -23.10 -1.20
CA VAL A 169 -15.85 -24.38 -0.52
C VAL A 169 -17.35 -24.72 -0.45
N ALA A 170 -18.19 -23.73 -0.18
CA ALA A 170 -19.64 -23.89 -0.16
C ALA A 170 -20.17 -24.31 -1.55
N LEU A 171 -19.70 -23.67 -2.62
CA LEU A 171 -20.08 -24.00 -4.00
C LEU A 171 -19.64 -25.43 -4.36
N GLN A 172 -18.40 -25.80 -4.04
CA GLN A 172 -17.90 -27.15 -4.31
C GLN A 172 -18.71 -28.21 -3.56
N ARG A 173 -19.02 -27.98 -2.27
CA ARG A 173 -19.82 -28.89 -1.46
C ARG A 173 -21.24 -29.03 -2.00
N ALA A 174 -21.89 -27.91 -2.33
CA ALA A 174 -23.22 -27.90 -2.91
C ALA A 174 -23.27 -28.70 -4.23
N MET A 175 -22.25 -28.57 -5.09
CA MET A 175 -22.14 -29.37 -6.31
C MET A 175 -21.96 -30.87 -6.04
N ILE A 176 -21.13 -31.24 -5.07
CA ILE A 176 -20.91 -32.65 -4.71
C ILE A 176 -22.20 -33.27 -4.17
N ASP A 177 -22.89 -32.56 -3.27
CA ASP A 177 -24.14 -33.03 -2.68
C ASP A 177 -25.24 -33.15 -3.75
N ALA A 178 -25.38 -32.15 -4.64
CA ALA A 178 -26.31 -32.19 -5.76
C ALA A 178 -26.00 -33.35 -6.74
N LEU A 179 -24.72 -33.59 -7.04
CA LEU A 179 -24.29 -34.73 -7.87
C LEU A 179 -24.62 -36.08 -7.23
N ALA A 180 -24.46 -36.19 -5.91
CA ALA A 180 -24.81 -37.39 -5.16
C ALA A 180 -26.31 -37.69 -5.25
N VAL A 181 -27.16 -36.67 -5.10
CA VAL A 181 -28.63 -36.81 -5.28
C VAL A 181 -28.95 -37.20 -6.72
N LEU A 182 -28.33 -36.55 -7.70
CA LEU A 182 -28.57 -36.83 -9.12
C LEU A 182 -28.25 -38.28 -9.50
N ARG A 183 -27.17 -38.84 -8.92
CA ARG A 183 -26.77 -40.24 -9.11
C ARG A 183 -27.75 -41.26 -8.51
N GLN A 184 -28.59 -40.84 -7.55
CA GLN A 184 -29.64 -41.69 -6.97
C GLN A 184 -30.90 -41.78 -7.83
N GLN A 185 -30.90 -41.19 -9.03
CA GLN A 185 -32.05 -41.18 -9.95
C GLN A 185 -33.29 -40.57 -9.28
N PRO A 186 -33.24 -39.26 -8.95
CA PRO A 186 -34.33 -38.60 -8.25
C PRO A 186 -35.57 -38.47 -9.13
N ASP A 187 -36.70 -38.12 -8.52
CA ASP A 187 -37.94 -37.86 -9.25
C ASP A 187 -37.84 -36.65 -10.20
N ALA A 188 -38.84 -36.47 -11.06
CA ALA A 188 -38.83 -35.45 -12.10
C ALA A 188 -38.68 -34.03 -11.54
N ALA A 189 -39.41 -33.72 -10.46
CA ALA A 189 -39.38 -32.40 -9.83
C ALA A 189 -37.99 -32.10 -9.21
N THR A 190 -37.41 -33.05 -8.50
CA THR A 190 -36.06 -32.88 -7.91
C THR A 190 -35.00 -32.77 -9.00
N PHE A 191 -35.12 -33.54 -10.08
CA PHE A 191 -34.21 -33.45 -11.22
C PHE A 191 -34.22 -32.06 -11.88
N GLU A 192 -35.41 -31.49 -12.14
CA GLU A 192 -35.53 -30.14 -12.71
C GLU A 192 -34.93 -29.08 -11.79
N ARG A 193 -35.16 -29.21 -10.47
CA ARG A 193 -34.54 -28.33 -9.47
C ARG A 193 -33.02 -28.40 -9.51
N LEU A 194 -32.45 -29.61 -9.53
CA LEU A 194 -30.99 -29.83 -9.60
C LEU A 194 -30.39 -29.28 -10.91
N ALA A 195 -31.12 -29.36 -12.03
CA ALA A 195 -30.70 -28.78 -13.29
C ALA A 195 -30.66 -27.23 -13.23
N ALA A 196 -31.64 -26.61 -12.58
CA ALA A 196 -31.66 -25.17 -12.34
C ALA A 196 -30.56 -24.73 -11.37
N GLU A 197 -30.33 -25.48 -10.29
CA GLU A 197 -29.23 -25.26 -9.34
C GLU A 197 -27.87 -25.33 -10.04
N HIS A 198 -27.64 -26.33 -10.91
CA HIS A 198 -26.41 -26.41 -11.70
C HIS A 198 -26.21 -25.18 -12.59
N ALA A 199 -27.25 -24.71 -13.28
CA ALA A 199 -27.17 -23.48 -14.07
C ALA A 199 -26.79 -22.25 -13.21
N ALA A 200 -27.33 -22.17 -11.99
CA ALA A 200 -26.94 -21.12 -11.03
C ALA A 200 -25.48 -21.25 -10.58
N HIS A 201 -25.01 -22.47 -10.31
CA HIS A 201 -23.61 -22.74 -9.93
C HIS A 201 -22.64 -22.37 -11.07
N LEU A 202 -23.05 -22.61 -12.32
CA LEU A 202 -22.30 -22.24 -13.52
C LEU A 202 -22.21 -20.72 -13.72
N ALA A 203 -23.13 -19.94 -13.16
CA ALA A 203 -23.13 -18.48 -13.19
C ALA A 203 -22.49 -17.84 -11.94
N ALA A 204 -22.13 -18.64 -10.93
CA ALA A 204 -21.52 -18.13 -9.71
C ALA A 204 -20.14 -17.50 -9.98
N PRO A 205 -19.77 -16.42 -9.28
CA PRO A 205 -18.47 -15.77 -9.46
C PRO A 205 -17.30 -16.70 -9.15
N GLU A 206 -17.49 -17.64 -8.22
CA GLU A 206 -16.48 -18.60 -7.80
C GLU A 206 -16.38 -19.85 -8.70
N ARG A 207 -17.11 -19.90 -9.83
CA ARG A 207 -17.15 -21.06 -10.74
C ARG A 207 -15.76 -21.50 -11.20
N ALA A 208 -14.83 -20.57 -11.39
CA ALA A 208 -13.48 -20.88 -11.88
C ALA A 208 -12.63 -21.67 -10.88
N SER A 209 -12.98 -21.65 -9.60
CA SER A 209 -12.31 -22.42 -8.55
C SER A 209 -12.70 -23.91 -8.58
N LEU A 210 -13.80 -24.26 -9.27
CA LEU A 210 -14.32 -25.62 -9.27
C LEU A 210 -13.41 -26.60 -10.01
N PRO A 211 -13.21 -27.81 -9.48
CA PRO A 211 -12.49 -28.86 -10.18
C PRO A 211 -13.19 -29.23 -11.50
N ARG A 212 -12.43 -29.25 -12.60
CA ARG A 212 -12.99 -29.51 -13.95
C ARG A 212 -13.69 -30.87 -14.08
N HIS A 213 -13.21 -31.90 -13.37
CA HIS A 213 -13.85 -33.21 -13.36
C HIS A 213 -15.24 -33.17 -12.72
N LEU A 214 -15.44 -32.36 -11.68
CA LEU A 214 -16.73 -32.22 -11.01
C LEU A 214 -17.78 -31.62 -11.96
N LEU A 215 -17.39 -30.64 -12.77
CA LEU A 215 -18.26 -30.06 -13.81
C LEU A 215 -18.63 -31.11 -14.86
N ASN A 216 -17.65 -31.83 -15.39
CA ASN A 216 -17.87 -32.85 -16.40
C ASN A 216 -18.76 -34.00 -15.90
N ASP A 217 -18.55 -34.45 -14.66
CA ASP A 217 -19.33 -35.51 -14.03
C ASP A 217 -20.79 -35.07 -13.84
N PHE A 218 -21.02 -33.81 -13.47
CA PHE A 218 -22.35 -33.25 -13.32
C PHE A 218 -23.08 -33.16 -14.66
N ASP A 219 -22.40 -32.66 -15.69
CA ASP A 219 -22.96 -32.56 -17.04
C ASP A 219 -23.33 -33.95 -17.60
N ALA A 220 -22.48 -34.96 -17.37
CA ALA A 220 -22.74 -36.34 -17.76
C ALA A 220 -23.94 -36.94 -17.00
N ALA A 221 -24.03 -36.71 -15.69
CA ALA A 221 -25.13 -37.18 -14.86
C ALA A 221 -26.47 -36.53 -15.26
N LEU A 222 -26.46 -35.23 -15.58
CA LEU A 222 -27.65 -34.55 -16.10
C LEU A 222 -28.07 -35.11 -17.46
N ALA A 223 -27.14 -35.35 -18.37
CA ALA A 223 -27.43 -35.94 -19.67
C ALA A 223 -28.05 -37.35 -19.53
N ALA A 224 -27.48 -38.18 -18.65
CA ALA A 224 -28.01 -39.52 -18.37
C ALA A 224 -29.42 -39.46 -17.74
N GLY A 225 -29.65 -38.55 -16.79
CA GLY A 225 -30.94 -38.36 -16.16
C GLY A 225 -32.03 -37.89 -17.13
N ARG A 226 -31.71 -36.95 -18.04
CA ARG A 226 -32.65 -36.54 -19.11
C ARG A 226 -33.03 -37.72 -20.00
N ALA A 227 -32.07 -38.53 -20.42
CA ALA A 227 -32.33 -39.71 -21.25
C ALA A 227 -33.25 -40.73 -20.54
N ALA A 228 -33.03 -40.96 -19.23
CA ALA A 228 -33.86 -41.87 -18.44
C ALA A 228 -35.31 -41.36 -18.28
N GLN A 229 -35.50 -40.06 -18.07
CA GLN A 229 -36.84 -39.46 -17.99
C GLN A 229 -37.58 -39.52 -19.32
N GLN A 230 -36.90 -39.25 -20.44
CA GLN A 230 -37.48 -39.36 -21.77
C GLN A 230 -37.92 -40.80 -22.09
N ALA A 231 -37.09 -41.79 -21.75
CA ALA A 231 -37.43 -43.20 -21.92
C ALA A 231 -38.65 -43.61 -21.06
N SER A 232 -38.73 -43.10 -19.83
CA SER A 232 -39.87 -43.36 -18.93
C SER A 232 -41.16 -42.71 -19.42
N ALA A 233 -41.09 -41.47 -19.93
CA ALA A 233 -42.22 -40.76 -20.52
C ALA A 233 -42.73 -41.43 -21.80
N ALA A 234 -41.83 -41.91 -22.67
CA ALA A 234 -42.19 -42.66 -23.88
C ALA A 234 -42.89 -43.99 -23.56
N ARG A 235 -42.51 -44.65 -22.46
CA ARG A 235 -43.13 -45.91 -22.01
C ARG A 235 -44.50 -45.69 -21.33
N ALA A 236 -44.75 -44.49 -20.81
CA ALA A 236 -46.01 -44.11 -20.18
C ALA A 236 -47.06 -43.60 -21.18
N GLN A 237 -46.71 -43.33 -22.44
CA GLN A 237 -47.68 -42.98 -23.47
C GLN A 237 -48.49 -44.22 -23.86
N PRO A 238 -49.83 -44.22 -23.67
CA PRO A 238 -50.67 -45.33 -24.08
C PRO A 238 -50.64 -45.47 -25.60
N ALA A 239 -50.46 -46.70 -26.09
CA ALA A 239 -50.54 -47.02 -27.51
C ALA A 239 -51.83 -46.45 -28.10
N PRO A 240 -51.80 -45.81 -29.29
CA PRO A 240 -53.01 -45.30 -29.90
C PRO A 240 -53.98 -46.45 -30.10
N ALA A 241 -55.16 -46.34 -29.48
CA ALA A 241 -56.25 -47.30 -29.65
C ALA A 241 -56.50 -47.46 -31.15
N ALA A 242 -56.23 -48.67 -31.66
CA ALA A 242 -56.46 -49.01 -33.04
C ALA A 242 -57.94 -48.74 -33.36
N ALA A 243 -58.18 -47.69 -34.15
CA ALA A 243 -59.48 -47.38 -34.70
C ALA A 243 -59.95 -48.62 -35.48
N THR A 244 -60.96 -49.29 -34.95
CA THR A 244 -61.63 -50.40 -35.61
C THR A 244 -62.36 -49.82 -36.82
N PRO A 245 -62.06 -50.23 -38.07
CA PRO A 245 -62.81 -49.76 -39.21
C PRO A 245 -64.22 -50.37 -39.13
N ALA A 246 -65.23 -49.53 -39.01
CA ALA A 246 -66.63 -49.93 -39.11
C ALA A 246 -67.06 -49.92 -40.58
N GLY A 247 -67.46 -51.10 -41.07
CA GLY A 247 -68.52 -51.32 -42.08
C GLY A 247 -68.30 -50.78 -43.47
#